data_AF-A0A7K1V380-F1
#
_entry.id   AF-A0A7K1V380-F1
#
_cell.length_a   1.000
_cell.length_b   1.000
_cell.length_c   1.000
_cell.angle_alpha   90.00
_cell.angle_beta   90.00
_cell.angle_gamma   90.00
#
_symmetry.space_group_name_H-M   'P 1'
#
loop_
_entity.id
_entity.type
_entity.pdbx_description
1 polymer ?
#
loop_
_entity_poly.entity_id
_entity_poly.type
_entity_poly.pdbx_seq_one_letter_code
_entity_poly.pdbx_strand_id
1 'polypeptide(L)'
;MTAGQGARIALETAITLAFCGAVTVLAPPGVSAGSCGAALGDYRGEFTATEDSSNVLSFDGEGGIAFRSTGLGNGEGTYAVIPTGGFSATLRMREGGAGTSMVKSVTFACPAPGTQVASFNSLDQDGRRFSYVRSN
;
A
#
# COMPACT_ATOMS: atom_id res chain seq x y z
N MET A 1 21.30 -37.16 -10.53
CA MET A 1 21.10 -35.95 -11.36
C MET A 1 19.94 -35.18 -10.76
N THR A 2 20.23 -34.24 -9.87
CA THR A 2 19.25 -33.48 -9.09
C THR A 2 19.45 -32.01 -9.39
N ALA A 3 18.73 -31.51 -10.40
CA ALA A 3 18.60 -30.08 -10.67
C ALA A 3 17.10 -29.79 -10.69
N GLY A 4 16.55 -29.25 -9.60
CA GLY A 4 15.10 -29.11 -9.49
C GLY A 4 14.60 -28.41 -8.24
N GLN A 5 15.31 -27.40 -7.73
CA GLN A 5 14.78 -26.58 -6.63
C GLN A 5 15.31 -25.13 -6.60
N GLY A 6 16.50 -24.86 -7.15
CA GLY A 6 17.06 -23.50 -7.18
C GLY A 6 16.41 -22.53 -8.17
N ALA A 7 15.70 -23.03 -9.20
CA ALA A 7 15.22 -22.20 -10.30
C ALA A 7 13.88 -21.49 -10.02
N ARG A 8 13.11 -21.92 -9.01
CA ARG A 8 11.80 -21.30 -8.70
C ARG A 8 11.89 -20.10 -7.76
N ILE A 9 12.95 -20.02 -6.96
CA ILE A 9 13.14 -18.92 -5.99
C ILE A 9 13.78 -17.69 -6.65
N ALA A 10 14.49 -17.88 -7.78
CA ALA A 10 15.14 -16.79 -8.51
C ALA A 10 14.19 -15.97 -9.40
N LEU A 11 12.98 -16.47 -9.70
CA LEU A 11 12.03 -15.76 -10.56
C LEU A 11 11.17 -14.75 -9.79
N GLU A 12 10.93 -14.96 -8.49
CA GLU A 12 10.12 -14.04 -7.67
C GLU A 12 10.88 -12.76 -7.28
N THR A 13 12.20 -12.85 -7.12
CA THR A 13 13.05 -11.67 -6.82
C THR A 13 13.29 -10.78 -8.03
N ALA A 14 13.23 -11.32 -9.25
CA ALA A 14 13.42 -10.54 -10.47
C ALA A 14 12.20 -9.68 -10.84
N ILE A 15 10.98 -10.17 -10.58
CA ILE A 15 9.75 -9.44 -10.92
C ILE A 15 9.55 -8.25 -9.96
N THR A 16 10.00 -8.38 -8.71
CA THR A 16 9.91 -7.29 -7.72
C THR A 16 10.82 -6.10 -8.06
N LEU A 17 11.96 -6.34 -8.72
CA LEU A 17 12.92 -5.29 -9.09
C LEU A 17 12.56 -4.58 -10.41
N ALA A 18 11.82 -5.22 -11.31
CA ALA A 18 11.45 -4.61 -12.59
C ALA A 18 10.36 -3.53 -12.47
N PHE A 19 9.58 -3.53 -11.39
CA PHE A 19 8.53 -2.51 -11.16
C PHE A 19 9.03 -1.23 -10.48
N CYS A 20 10.25 -1.20 -9.93
CA CYS A 20 10.83 0.03 -9.39
C CYS A 20 11.30 1.02 -10.48
N GLY A 21 11.52 0.56 -11.72
CA GLY A 21 12.06 1.39 -12.80
C GLY A 21 11.03 2.27 -13.52
N ALA A 22 9.74 1.94 -13.48
CA ALA A 22 8.72 2.61 -14.29
C ALA A 22 7.89 3.67 -13.54
N VAL A 23 8.12 3.85 -12.23
CA VAL A 23 7.22 4.64 -11.35
C VAL A 23 7.77 6.03 -10.99
N THR A 24 8.83 6.49 -11.66
CA THR A 24 9.44 7.80 -11.38
C THR A 24 8.76 8.99 -12.06
N VAL A 25 7.76 8.80 -12.91
CA VAL A 25 7.31 9.89 -13.81
C VAL A 25 6.05 10.66 -13.34
N LEU A 26 5.34 10.20 -12.30
CA LEU A 26 4.09 10.88 -11.85
C LEU A 26 3.96 10.97 -10.33
N ALA A 27 5.06 11.19 -9.61
CA ALA A 27 4.96 11.65 -8.22
C ALA A 27 4.61 13.16 -8.25
N PRO A 28 3.41 13.58 -7.80
CA PRO A 28 3.09 14.99 -7.67
C PRO A 28 4.08 15.67 -6.70
N PRO A 29 4.38 16.97 -6.88
CA PRO A 29 5.27 17.71 -6.00
C PRO A 29 4.60 17.90 -4.63
N GLY A 30 4.72 16.88 -3.78
CA GLY A 30 4.30 16.90 -2.39
C GLY A 30 5.47 17.34 -1.51
N VAL A 31 5.38 18.60 -1.07
CA VAL A 31 5.77 19.11 0.26
C VAL A 31 6.93 18.42 0.97
N SER A 32 8.04 19.16 1.12
CA SER A 32 9.17 18.97 2.05
C SER A 32 9.31 17.58 2.67
N ALA A 33 10.40 16.90 2.32
CA ALA A 33 10.90 15.69 2.97
C ALA A 33 11.16 15.91 4.48
N GLY A 34 10.10 15.97 5.28
CA GLY A 34 10.10 15.31 6.56
C GLY A 34 10.14 13.81 6.25
N SER A 35 10.88 13.04 7.02
CA SER A 35 11.10 11.59 6.86
C SER A 35 9.85 10.71 6.91
N CYS A 36 8.65 11.30 6.83
CA CYS A 36 7.37 10.66 6.95
C CYS A 36 6.87 10.10 5.61
N GLY A 37 6.31 8.91 5.65
CA GLY A 37 5.79 8.18 4.50
C GLY A 37 6.86 7.36 3.77
N ALA A 38 8.09 7.30 4.29
CA ALA A 38 9.24 6.61 3.71
C ALA A 38 9.65 5.35 4.50
N ALA A 39 9.10 5.14 5.71
CA ALA A 39 9.24 3.92 6.48
C ALA A 39 7.90 3.17 6.62
N LEU A 40 7.97 1.85 6.78
CA LEU A 40 6.78 1.01 7.04
C LEU A 40 5.98 1.52 8.24
N GLY A 41 6.68 1.89 9.32
CA GLY A 41 6.08 2.40 10.55
C GLY A 41 5.30 3.71 10.40
N ASP A 42 5.56 4.50 9.35
CA ASP A 42 4.86 5.78 9.14
C ASP A 42 3.38 5.57 8.78
N TYR A 43 3.07 4.42 8.19
CA TYR A 43 1.71 4.02 7.84
C TYR A 43 1.05 3.15 8.91
N ARG A 44 1.73 2.80 10.01
CA ARG A 44 1.15 1.93 11.05
C ARG A 44 -0.17 2.49 11.57
N GLY A 45 -1.20 1.66 11.69
CA GLY A 45 -2.52 2.04 12.20
C GLY A 45 -3.64 1.83 11.19
N GLU A 46 -4.83 2.31 11.51
CA GLU A 46 -6.01 2.19 10.66
C GLU A 46 -6.28 3.48 9.89
N PHE A 47 -6.76 3.31 8.66
CA PHE A 47 -7.18 4.39 7.79
C PHE A 47 -8.53 4.06 7.19
N THR A 48 -9.46 4.98 7.32
CA THR A 48 -10.81 4.84 6.80
C THR A 48 -10.96 5.69 5.53
N ALA A 49 -11.59 5.13 4.50
CA ALA A 49 -11.90 5.90 3.31
C ALA A 49 -12.94 6.98 3.64
N THR A 50 -12.70 8.20 3.16
CA THR A 50 -13.55 9.36 3.41
C THR A 50 -14.86 9.23 2.67
N GLU A 51 -14.83 8.56 1.52
CA GLU A 51 -15.97 8.31 0.65
C GLU A 51 -16.91 7.22 1.19
N ASP A 52 -16.37 6.26 1.96
CA ASP A 52 -17.15 5.19 2.58
C ASP A 52 -16.44 4.70 3.84
N SER A 53 -17.08 4.92 4.99
CA SER A 53 -16.51 4.59 6.29
C SER A 53 -16.38 3.09 6.56
N SER A 54 -17.00 2.25 5.73
CA SER A 54 -16.87 0.80 5.85
C SER A 54 -15.57 0.29 5.25
N ASN A 55 -14.95 1.04 4.33
CA ASN A 55 -13.65 0.74 3.73
C ASN A 55 -12.51 1.17 4.65
N VAL A 56 -11.84 0.20 5.26
CA VAL A 56 -10.74 0.41 6.20
C VAL A 56 -9.50 -0.34 5.75
N LEU A 57 -8.37 0.35 5.75
CA LEU A 57 -7.03 -0.24 5.60
C LEU A 57 -6.30 -0.20 6.94
N SER A 58 -5.79 -1.34 7.39
CA SER A 58 -5.03 -1.45 8.64
C SER A 58 -3.62 -1.93 8.32
N PHE A 59 -2.61 -1.15 8.72
CA PHE A 59 -1.20 -1.46 8.53
C PHE A 59 -0.54 -1.81 9.87
N ASP A 60 0.24 -2.89 9.89
CA ASP A 60 0.94 -3.33 11.11
C ASP A 60 2.20 -2.51 11.43
N GLY A 61 2.78 -1.85 10.41
CA GLY A 61 4.05 -1.12 10.51
C GLY A 61 5.29 -1.98 10.20
N GLU A 62 5.10 -3.25 9.86
CA GLU A 62 6.13 -4.27 9.61
C GLU A 62 6.04 -4.86 8.19
N GLY A 63 5.04 -4.45 7.41
CA GLY A 63 4.85 -4.86 6.01
C GLY A 63 3.56 -5.61 5.75
N GLY A 64 2.74 -5.87 6.76
CA GLY A 64 1.40 -6.43 6.64
C GLY A 64 0.32 -5.36 6.51
N ILE A 65 -0.67 -5.66 5.69
CA ILE A 65 -1.84 -4.80 5.45
C ILE A 65 -3.10 -5.64 5.43
N ALA A 66 -4.15 -5.15 6.08
CA ALA A 66 -5.50 -5.71 6.03
C ALA A 66 -6.46 -4.70 5.42
N PHE A 67 -7.44 -5.20 4.69
CA PHE A 67 -8.53 -4.43 4.11
C PHE A 67 -9.86 -5.00 4.62
N ARG A 68 -10.78 -4.12 4.98
CA ARG A 68 -12.13 -4.48 5.42
C ARG A 68 -13.13 -3.56 4.74
N SER A 69 -14.20 -4.14 4.21
CA SER A 69 -15.32 -3.43 3.59
C SER A 69 -16.59 -4.25 3.72
N THR A 70 -17.71 -3.58 4.01
CA THR A 70 -19.04 -4.22 4.01
C THR A 70 -19.54 -4.55 2.60
N GLY A 71 -19.09 -3.80 1.59
CA GLY A 71 -19.51 -3.97 0.19
C GLY A 71 -18.49 -4.69 -0.70
N LEU A 72 -17.19 -4.59 -0.38
CA LEU A 72 -16.11 -5.18 -1.18
C LEU A 72 -15.50 -6.43 -0.52
N GLY A 73 -15.90 -6.76 0.71
CA GLY A 73 -15.36 -7.87 1.49
C GLY A 73 -14.08 -7.51 2.24
N ASN A 74 -13.40 -8.54 2.73
CA ASN A 74 -12.17 -8.42 3.50
C ASN A 74 -10.98 -9.06 2.77
N GLY A 75 -9.78 -8.54 3.02
CA GLY A 75 -8.55 -9.07 2.46
C GLY A 75 -7.35 -8.79 3.36
N GLU A 76 -6.28 -9.56 3.15
CA GLU A 76 -5.01 -9.39 3.84
C GLU A 76 -3.86 -9.55 2.86
N GLY A 77 -2.74 -8.92 3.14
CA GLY A 77 -1.62 -8.92 2.23
C GLY A 77 -0.40 -8.23 2.78
N THR A 78 0.49 -7.87 1.87
CA THR A 78 1.74 -7.18 2.18
C THR A 78 1.83 -5.86 1.44
N TYR A 79 2.49 -4.89 2.07
CA TYR A 79 2.78 -3.59 1.48
C TYR A 79 4.28 -3.29 1.54
N ALA A 80 4.75 -2.53 0.56
CA ALA A 80 6.08 -1.98 0.51
C ALA A 80 5.97 -0.45 0.43
N VAL A 81 6.90 0.24 1.09
CA VAL A 81 6.99 1.70 1.06
C VAL A 81 8.00 2.12 0.00
N ILE A 82 7.66 3.15 -0.76
CA ILE A 82 8.52 3.71 -1.79
C ILE A 82 9.45 4.72 -1.09
N PRO A 83 10.77 4.70 -1.32
CA PRO A 83 11.72 5.59 -0.65
C PRO A 83 11.43 7.08 -0.83
N THR A 84 10.79 7.46 -1.94
CA THR A 84 10.35 8.84 -2.23
C THR A 84 9.03 9.19 -1.54
N GLY A 85 8.47 8.28 -0.74
CA GLY A 85 7.17 8.37 -0.14
C GLY A 85 6.09 7.59 -0.90
N GLY A 86 5.04 7.18 -0.18
CA GLY A 86 3.95 6.35 -0.69
C GLY A 86 4.14 4.85 -0.40
N PHE A 87 3.15 4.04 -0.74
CA PHE A 87 3.22 2.58 -0.62
C PHE A 87 2.55 1.90 -1.81
N SER A 88 2.91 0.64 -2.02
CA SER A 88 2.20 -0.30 -2.90
C SER A 88 1.88 -1.57 -2.13
N ALA A 89 0.66 -2.05 -2.24
CA ALA A 89 0.13 -3.17 -1.50
C ALA A 89 -0.56 -4.16 -2.42
N THR A 90 -0.44 -5.45 -2.09
CA THR A 90 -1.15 -6.54 -2.75
C THR A 90 -1.96 -7.27 -1.71
N LEU A 91 -3.29 -7.27 -1.86
CA LEU A 91 -4.27 -7.87 -0.95
C LEU A 91 -4.84 -9.15 -1.56
N ARG A 92 -4.89 -10.22 -0.79
CA ARG A 92 -5.68 -11.41 -1.14
C ARG A 92 -7.05 -11.26 -0.50
N MET A 93 -8.08 -11.11 -1.31
CA MET A 93 -9.45 -10.99 -0.80
C MET A 93 -9.97 -12.38 -0.41
N ARG A 94 -10.60 -12.46 0.76
CA ARG A 94 -11.22 -13.67 1.28
C ARG A 94 -12.72 -13.70 0.98
N GLU A 95 -13.33 -12.53 0.90
CA GLU A 95 -14.74 -12.33 0.57
C GLU A 95 -14.84 -11.31 -0.58
N GLY A 96 -15.78 -11.48 -1.52
CA GLY A 96 -16.00 -10.51 -2.62
C GLY A 96 -15.59 -10.96 -4.02
N GLY A 97 -15.12 -12.20 -4.22
CA GLY A 97 -14.96 -12.82 -5.54
C GLY A 97 -13.72 -12.42 -6.37
N ALA A 98 -13.02 -11.34 -6.02
CA ALA A 98 -11.72 -11.01 -6.62
C ALA A 98 -10.60 -11.81 -5.92
N GLY A 99 -9.68 -12.45 -6.65
CA GLY A 99 -8.62 -13.26 -6.02
C GLY A 99 -7.52 -12.44 -5.35
N THR A 100 -7.14 -11.33 -5.98
CA THR A 100 -6.09 -10.42 -5.52
C THR A 100 -6.46 -9.00 -5.93
N SER A 101 -6.25 -8.03 -5.05
CA SER A 101 -6.42 -6.59 -5.33
C SER A 101 -5.11 -5.85 -5.09
N MET A 102 -4.82 -4.82 -5.88
CA MET A 102 -3.63 -3.99 -5.72
C MET A 102 -4.04 -2.58 -5.31
N VAL A 103 -3.37 -2.03 -4.29
CA VAL A 103 -3.60 -0.68 -3.81
C VAL A 103 -2.28 0.08 -3.83
N LYS A 104 -2.27 1.27 -4.43
CA LYS A 104 -1.08 2.12 -4.46
C LYS A 104 -1.40 3.51 -3.96
N SER A 105 -0.62 4.02 -3.01
CA SER A 105 -0.70 5.43 -2.62
C SER A 105 -0.09 6.33 -3.71
N VAL A 106 -0.81 7.39 -4.06
CA VAL A 106 -0.41 8.39 -5.05
C VAL A 106 -0.06 9.75 -4.44
N THR A 107 -0.62 10.05 -3.27
CA THR A 107 -0.31 11.25 -2.48
C THR A 107 -0.49 10.94 -1.00
N PHE A 108 0.30 11.53 -0.14
CA PHE A 108 0.17 11.38 1.31
C PHE A 108 0.43 12.72 1.99
N ALA A 109 -0.12 12.89 3.20
CA ALA A 109 0.07 14.07 4.02
C ALA A 109 0.49 13.68 5.44
N CYS A 110 1.51 14.37 5.92
CA CYS A 110 2.06 14.23 7.26
C CYS A 110 1.86 15.55 8.02
N PRO A 111 1.15 15.55 9.16
CA PRO A 111 0.97 16.75 9.96
C PRO A 111 2.27 17.04 10.69
N ALA A 112 2.92 18.18 10.43
CA ALA A 112 4.11 18.58 11.17
C ALA A 112 3.74 18.94 12.63
N PRO A 113 4.56 18.55 13.65
CA PRO A 113 5.88 17.91 13.57
C PRO A 113 5.87 16.37 13.55
N GLY A 114 4.75 15.73 13.21
CA GLY A 114 4.58 14.29 13.21
C GLY A 114 5.36 13.54 12.13
N THR A 115 5.77 12.33 12.46
CA THR A 115 6.45 11.38 11.55
C THR A 115 5.49 10.36 10.94
N GLN A 116 4.20 10.41 11.30
CA GLN A 116 3.19 9.47 10.84
C GLN A 116 2.33 10.06 9.73
N VAL A 117 1.96 9.23 8.77
CA VAL A 117 1.02 9.60 7.71
C VAL A 117 -0.36 9.77 8.32
N ALA A 118 -0.97 10.94 8.14
CA ALA A 118 -2.33 11.21 8.61
C ALA A 118 -3.39 10.96 7.54
N SER A 119 -3.04 11.12 6.27
CA SER A 119 -3.95 10.81 5.17
C SER A 119 -3.18 10.49 3.90
N PHE A 120 -3.82 9.74 3.00
CA PHE A 120 -3.29 9.47 1.67
C PHE A 120 -4.41 9.22 0.67
N ASN A 121 -4.14 9.48 -0.61
CA ASN A 121 -4.98 8.99 -1.69
C ASN A 121 -4.37 7.72 -2.23
N SER A 122 -5.19 6.71 -2.48
CA SER A 122 -4.78 5.48 -3.14
C SER A 122 -5.57 5.22 -4.40
N LEU A 123 -4.97 4.47 -5.31
CA LEU A 123 -5.62 3.87 -6.46
C LEU A 123 -5.75 2.37 -6.25
N ASP A 124 -6.89 1.80 -6.61
CA ASP A 124 -7.04 0.35 -6.73
C ASP A 124 -6.62 -0.15 -8.13
N GLN A 125 -6.68 -1.46 -8.36
CA GLN A 125 -6.35 -2.11 -9.64
C GLN A 125 -7.21 -1.63 -10.82
N ASP A 126 -8.46 -1.25 -10.59
CA ASP A 126 -9.38 -0.68 -11.58
C ASP A 126 -9.14 0.83 -11.79
N GLY A 127 -8.15 1.41 -11.10
CA GLY A 127 -7.79 2.82 -11.18
C GLY A 127 -8.75 3.74 -10.43
N ARG A 128 -9.64 3.21 -9.58
CA ARG A 128 -10.52 4.04 -8.77
C ARG A 128 -9.72 4.67 -7.65
N ARG A 129 -9.99 5.95 -7.39
CA ARG A 129 -9.31 6.70 -6.33
C ARG A 129 -10.12 6.64 -5.04
N PHE A 130 -9.41 6.43 -3.94
CA PHE A 130 -9.96 6.45 -2.59
C PHE A 130 -9.11 7.35 -1.71
N SER A 131 -9.75 8.13 -0.86
CA SER A 131 -9.12 9.12 0.01
C SER A 131 -9.16 8.60 1.44
N TYR A 132 -8.03 8.16 1.96
CA TYR A 132 -7.92 7.54 3.27
C TYR A 132 -7.43 8.55 4.31
N VAL A 133 -8.10 8.58 5.46
CA VAL A 133 -7.70 9.37 6.64
C VAL A 133 -7.45 8.43 7.80
N ARG A 134 -6.42 8.73 8.60
CA ARG A 134 -6.06 7.95 9.78
C ARG A 134 -7.22 7.99 10.77
N SER A 135 -7.65 6.82 11.20
CA SER A 135 -8.65 6.64 12.25
C SER A 135 -7.96 6.82 13.60
N ASN A 136 -8.56 7.63 14.48
CA ASN A 136 -8.02 7.98 15.79
C ASN A 136 -8.35 6.91 16.83
#